data_AF-A0AA37RQC0-F1
#
_entry.id   AF-A0AA37RQC0-F1
#
_cell.length_a   1.000
_cell.length_b   1.000
_cell.length_c   1.000
_cell.angle_alpha   90.00
_cell.angle_beta   90.00
_cell.angle_gamma   90.00
#
_symmetry.space_group_name_H-M   'P 1'
#
loop_
_entity.id
_entity.type
_entity.pdbx_description
1 polymer ?
#
loop_
_entity_poly.entity_id
_entity_poly.type
_entity_poly.pdbx_seq_one_letter_code
_entity_poly.pdbx_strand_id
1 'polypeptide(L)'
;MWDPTPEPDPDDEQGRYAMARLLRSRDERLAADIIAVSSYEAVFVDNWDGGQYEAVLAVPPELYDQARAECGEVLDKACSDLIGAEHYRGMNITLKCTETPADWVSEILASVKPQWVPSMRADLPELEPAAT
;
A
#
# COMPACT_ATOMS: atom_id res chain seq x y z
N MET A 1 -12.63 15.44 16.18
CA MET A 1 -12.51 14.25 17.04
C MET A 1 -11.98 13.18 16.12
N TRP A 2 -10.69 12.88 16.22
CA TRP A 2 -10.03 11.89 15.36
C TRP A 2 -10.45 10.52 15.88
N ASP A 3 -11.10 9.73 15.04
CA ASP A 3 -11.45 8.35 15.38
C ASP A 3 -10.14 7.57 15.43
N PRO A 4 -9.76 6.92 16.55
CA PRO A 4 -8.62 6.00 16.53
C PRO A 4 -8.85 4.99 15.42
N THR A 5 -7.81 4.68 14.65
CA THR A 5 -7.85 3.68 13.58
C THR A 5 -8.66 2.49 14.07
N PRO A 6 -9.78 2.11 13.41
CA PRO A 6 -10.62 1.04 13.91
C PRO A 6 -9.73 -0.18 14.16
N GLU A 7 -9.84 -0.74 15.38
CA GLU A 7 -9.15 -1.98 15.68
C GLU A 7 -9.59 -3.03 14.65
N PRO A 8 -8.64 -3.79 14.06
CA PRO A 8 -8.98 -4.76 13.03
C PRO A 8 -10.01 -5.75 13.59
N ASP A 9 -11.05 -6.04 12.80
CA ASP A 9 -12.06 -7.03 13.18
C ASP A 9 -11.35 -8.38 13.40
N PRO A 10 -11.62 -9.13 14.48
CA PRO A 10 -11.08 -10.48 14.64
C PRO A 10 -11.33 -11.39 13.42
N ASP A 11 -12.42 -11.19 12.69
CA ASP A 11 -12.74 -11.94 11.48
C ASP A 11 -11.79 -11.58 10.31
N ASP A 12 -11.34 -10.33 10.24
CA ASP A 12 -10.36 -9.85 9.25
C ASP A 12 -8.98 -10.46 9.47
N GLU A 13 -8.52 -10.51 10.72
CA GLU A 13 -7.24 -11.13 11.07
C GLU A 13 -7.26 -12.65 10.80
N GLN A 14 -8.40 -13.30 11.06
CA GLN A 14 -8.59 -14.71 10.73
C GLN A 14 -8.58 -14.94 9.21
N GLY A 15 -9.24 -14.07 8.45
CA GLY A 15 -9.22 -14.08 6.98
C GLY A 15 -7.81 -13.91 6.42
N ARG A 16 -7.05 -12.94 6.95
CA ARG A 16 -5.65 -12.70 6.59
C ARG A 16 -4.77 -13.93 6.82
N TYR A 17 -4.91 -14.56 7.99
CA TYR A 17 -4.18 -15.77 8.33
C TYR A 17 -4.55 -16.94 7.42
N ALA A 18 -5.84 -17.15 7.14
CA ALA A 18 -6.31 -18.19 6.22
C ALA A 18 -5.74 -17.99 4.81
N MET A 19 -5.75 -16.76 4.32
CA MET A 19 -5.20 -16.40 3.01
C MET A 19 -3.69 -16.63 2.94
N ALA A 20 -2.93 -16.22 3.97
CA ALA A 20 -1.50 -16.49 4.06
C ALA A 20 -1.19 -17.99 4.01
N ARG A 21 -1.98 -18.81 4.73
CA ARG A 21 -1.81 -20.27 4.71
C ARG A 21 -2.14 -20.90 3.38
N LEU A 22 -3.19 -20.42 2.71
CA LEU A 22 -3.59 -20.89 1.38
C LEU A 22 -2.49 -20.59 0.34
N LEU A 23 -1.93 -19.39 0.37
CA LEU A 23 -0.84 -19.01 -0.52
C LEU A 23 0.43 -19.85 -0.27
N ARG A 24 0.78 -20.07 1.01
CA ARG A 24 1.92 -20.94 1.34
C ARG A 24 1.72 -22.39 0.90
N SER A 25 0.51 -22.94 0.98
CA SER A 25 0.26 -24.32 0.54
C SER A 25 0.35 -24.48 -0.98
N ARG A 26 0.25 -23.37 -1.74
CA ARG A 26 0.44 -23.28 -3.19
C ARG A 26 1.87 -22.95 -3.60
N ASP A 27 2.79 -22.84 -2.64
CA ASP A 27 4.18 -22.35 -2.82
C ASP A 27 4.29 -20.90 -3.32
N GLU A 28 3.22 -20.11 -3.16
CA GLU A 28 3.15 -18.69 -3.52
C GLU A 28 3.73 -17.82 -2.39
N ARG A 29 5.04 -17.98 -2.13
CA ARG A 29 5.70 -17.43 -0.93
C ARG A 29 5.70 -15.91 -0.88
N LEU A 30 5.96 -15.24 -2.01
CA LEU A 30 5.99 -13.78 -2.07
C LEU A 30 4.60 -13.19 -1.76
N ALA A 31 3.55 -13.72 -2.38
CA ALA A 31 2.17 -13.32 -2.09
C ALA A 31 1.79 -13.59 -0.62
N ALA A 32 2.23 -14.73 -0.07
CA ALA A 32 1.99 -15.07 1.33
C ALA A 32 2.69 -14.13 2.31
N ASP A 33 3.89 -13.66 2.00
CA ASP A 33 4.61 -12.73 2.86
C ASP A 33 4.03 -11.30 2.73
N ILE A 34 3.60 -10.89 1.53
CA ILE A 34 2.88 -9.63 1.31
C ILE A 34 1.59 -9.60 2.14
N ILE A 35 0.74 -10.63 2.08
CA ILE A 35 -0.50 -10.65 2.86
C ILE A 35 -0.23 -10.66 4.38
N ALA A 36 0.87 -11.29 4.81
CA ALA A 36 1.24 -11.40 6.22
C ALA A 36 1.69 -10.07 6.85
N VAL A 37 2.19 -9.12 6.06
CA VAL A 37 2.61 -7.78 6.57
C VAL A 37 1.57 -6.68 6.32
N SER A 38 0.51 -7.01 5.57
CA SER A 38 -0.55 -6.09 5.14
C SER A 38 -1.74 -6.13 6.09
N SER A 39 -2.69 -5.21 5.92
CA SER A 39 -4.02 -5.32 6.52
C SER A 39 -4.98 -5.86 5.47
N TYR A 40 -5.83 -6.82 5.84
CA TYR A 40 -6.80 -7.46 4.97
C TYR A 40 -8.18 -7.26 5.58
N GLU A 41 -9.16 -6.90 4.75
CA GLU A 41 -10.55 -6.72 5.16
C GLU A 41 -11.47 -7.29 4.07
N ALA A 42 -12.55 -7.96 4.46
CA ALA A 42 -13.58 -8.45 3.55
C ALA A 42 -14.88 -7.69 3.75
N VAL A 43 -15.16 -6.73 2.86
CA VAL A 43 -16.31 -5.82 2.98
C VAL A 43 -17.52 -6.40 2.26
N PHE A 44 -18.63 -6.54 2.99
CA PHE A 44 -19.91 -6.92 2.39
C PHE A 44 -20.52 -5.75 1.59
N VAL A 45 -20.88 -6.01 0.35
CA VAL A 45 -21.44 -5.07 -0.60
C VAL A 45 -22.83 -5.58 -1.04
N ASP A 46 -23.88 -5.01 -0.44
CA ASP A 46 -25.27 -5.48 -0.52
C ASP A 46 -26.02 -5.07 -1.82
N ASN A 47 -25.35 -4.39 -2.75
CA ASN A 47 -26.02 -3.81 -3.92
C ASN A 47 -26.06 -4.75 -5.15
N TRP A 48 -25.57 -6.00 -5.06
CA TRP A 48 -25.44 -6.94 -6.18
C TRP A 48 -26.06 -8.30 -5.81
N ASP A 49 -27.03 -8.77 -6.62
CA ASP A 49 -27.62 -10.13 -6.66
C ASP A 49 -27.47 -11.05 -5.42
N GLY A 50 -27.87 -10.57 -4.24
CA GLY A 50 -27.88 -11.36 -3.01
C GLY A 50 -26.67 -11.16 -2.08
N GLY A 51 -25.88 -10.11 -2.29
CA GLY A 51 -24.75 -9.73 -1.47
C GLY A 51 -23.44 -10.35 -1.95
N GLN A 52 -22.44 -9.50 -2.22
CA GLN A 52 -21.09 -9.92 -2.58
C GLN A 52 -20.08 -9.34 -1.60
N TYR A 53 -18.88 -9.93 -1.55
CA TYR A 53 -17.76 -9.44 -0.78
C TYR A 53 -16.70 -8.86 -1.71
N GLU A 54 -16.18 -7.70 -1.33
CA GLU A 54 -14.99 -7.08 -1.92
C GLU A 54 -13.86 -7.15 -0.89
N ALA A 55 -12.70 -7.66 -1.30
CA ALA A 55 -11.54 -7.73 -0.41
C ALA A 55 -10.68 -6.49 -0.57
N VAL A 56 -10.28 -5.90 0.55
CA VAL A 56 -9.35 -4.77 0.59
C VAL A 56 -8.04 -5.25 1.21
N LEU A 57 -6.94 -5.05 0.47
CA LEU A 57 -5.60 -5.36 0.94
C LEU A 57 -4.78 -4.07 1.01
N ALA A 58 -4.54 -3.56 2.21
CA ALA A 58 -3.68 -2.40 2.44
C ALA A 58 -2.23 -2.85 2.67
N VAL A 59 -1.38 -2.64 1.67
CA VAL A 59 0.02 -3.11 1.64
C VAL A 59 1.01 -2.00 1.99
N PRO A 60 2.17 -2.32 2.61
CA PRO A 60 3.25 -1.35 2.77
C PRO A 60 3.70 -0.75 1.43
N PRO A 61 4.10 0.53 1.39
CA PRO A 61 4.46 1.21 0.14
C PRO A 61 5.64 0.55 -0.57
N GLU A 62 6.58 -0.05 0.15
CA GLU A 62 7.74 -0.76 -0.41
C GLU A 62 7.35 -2.02 -1.19
N LEU A 63 6.15 -2.57 -0.93
CA LEU A 63 5.65 -3.80 -1.53
C LEU A 63 4.50 -3.55 -2.51
N TYR A 64 4.06 -2.29 -2.69
CA TYR A 64 2.87 -1.97 -3.46
C TYR A 64 2.96 -2.44 -4.92
N ASP A 65 4.08 -2.14 -5.58
CA ASP A 65 4.27 -2.49 -6.98
C ASP A 65 4.35 -4.01 -7.17
N GLN A 66 5.02 -4.72 -6.25
CA GLN A 66 5.09 -6.18 -6.25
C GLN A 66 3.71 -6.81 -6.02
N ALA A 67 2.96 -6.30 -5.05
CA ALA A 67 1.61 -6.76 -4.75
C ALA A 67 0.68 -6.57 -5.96
N ARG A 68 0.75 -5.41 -6.63
CA ARG A 68 -0.14 -5.07 -7.75
C ARG A 68 0.25 -5.74 -9.06
N ALA A 69 1.54 -5.80 -9.40
CA ALA A 69 2.00 -6.27 -10.69
C ALA A 69 2.33 -7.77 -10.69
N GLU A 70 3.09 -8.23 -9.69
CA GLU A 70 3.64 -9.59 -9.68
C GLU A 70 2.71 -10.59 -8.99
N CYS A 71 2.04 -10.16 -7.91
CA CYS A 71 1.19 -11.04 -7.10
C CYS A 71 -0.31 -10.80 -7.30
N GLY A 72 -0.72 -9.82 -8.10
CA GLY A 72 -2.11 -9.37 -8.19
C GLY A 72 -3.09 -10.49 -8.53
N GLU A 73 -2.83 -11.25 -9.60
CA GLU A 73 -3.69 -12.36 -10.01
C GLU A 73 -3.71 -13.51 -9.00
N VAL A 74 -2.56 -13.82 -8.39
CA VAL A 74 -2.43 -14.90 -7.41
C VAL A 74 -3.21 -14.56 -6.13
N LEU A 75 -3.11 -13.31 -5.68
CA LEU A 75 -3.82 -12.80 -4.51
C LEU A 75 -5.34 -12.76 -4.77
N ASP A 76 -5.77 -12.24 -5.92
CA ASP A 76 -7.20 -12.15 -6.29
C ASP A 76 -7.82 -13.55 -6.37
N LYS A 77 -7.14 -14.50 -7.03
CA LYS A 77 -7.59 -15.90 -7.11
C LYS A 77 -7.64 -16.56 -5.73
N ALA A 78 -6.63 -16.39 -4.89
CA ALA A 78 -6.64 -16.94 -3.55
C ALA A 78 -7.79 -16.39 -2.70
N CYS A 79 -8.16 -15.12 -2.92
CA CYS A 79 -9.28 -14.49 -2.24
C CYS A 79 -10.62 -15.04 -2.75
N SER A 80 -10.77 -15.20 -4.07
CA SER A 80 -11.93 -15.85 -4.69
C SER A 80 -12.13 -17.27 -4.15
N ASP A 81 -11.05 -18.03 -3.98
CA ASP A 81 -11.11 -19.40 -3.43
C ASP A 81 -11.46 -19.42 -1.93
N LEU A 82 -11.13 -18.36 -1.19
CA LEU A 82 -11.41 -18.23 0.24
C LEU A 82 -12.87 -17.82 0.50
N ILE A 83 -13.35 -16.80 -0.22
CA ILE A 83 -14.70 -16.23 -0.08
C ILE A 83 -15.75 -17.08 -0.82
N GLY A 84 -15.33 -17.72 -1.92
CA GLY A 84 -16.18 -18.44 -2.86
C GLY A 84 -16.49 -17.58 -4.08
N ALA A 85 -16.26 -18.13 -5.28
CA ALA A 85 -16.36 -17.42 -6.55
C ALA A 85 -17.72 -16.75 -6.81
N GLU A 86 -18.82 -17.35 -6.32
CA GLU A 86 -20.19 -16.82 -6.48
C GLU A 86 -20.45 -15.56 -5.63
N HIS A 87 -19.69 -15.39 -4.54
CA HIS A 87 -19.85 -14.30 -3.58
C HIS A 87 -18.69 -13.31 -3.64
N TYR A 88 -17.70 -13.54 -4.49
CA TYR A 88 -16.50 -12.73 -4.57
C TYR A 88 -16.54 -11.79 -5.77
N ARG A 89 -16.38 -10.49 -5.51
CA ARG A 89 -16.39 -9.46 -6.55
C ARG A 89 -14.99 -9.15 -7.10
N GLY A 90 -13.98 -9.23 -6.26
CA GLY A 90 -12.60 -8.86 -6.59
C GLY A 90 -11.83 -8.30 -5.40
N MET A 91 -10.53 -8.11 -5.60
CA MET A 91 -9.63 -7.51 -4.61
C MET A 91 -9.19 -6.11 -5.02
N ASN A 92 -9.16 -5.21 -4.04
CA ASN A 92 -8.62 -3.87 -4.15
C ASN A 92 -7.34 -3.74 -3.32
N ILE A 93 -6.20 -3.51 -4.00
CA ILE A 93 -4.90 -3.31 -3.35
C ILE A 93 -4.66 -1.82 -3.15
N THR A 94 -4.59 -1.41 -1.89
CA THR A 94 -4.39 -0.03 -1.45
C THR A 94 -3.10 0.12 -0.65
N LEU A 95 -2.70 1.36 -0.37
CA LEU A 95 -1.53 1.63 0.46
C LEU A 95 -1.92 1.65 1.94
N LYS A 96 -1.16 0.92 2.74
CA LYS A 96 -1.23 1.00 4.19
C LYS A 96 -0.71 2.35 4.65
N CYS A 97 -1.59 3.17 5.20
CA CYS A 97 -1.21 4.45 5.79
C CYS A 97 -0.55 4.17 7.15
N THR A 98 0.77 4.26 7.22
CA THR A 98 1.51 4.18 8.49
C THR A 98 1.52 5.55 9.16
N GLU A 99 1.62 5.57 10.50
CA GLU A 99 1.82 6.82 11.22
C GLU A 99 3.04 7.57 10.67
N THR A 100 2.88 8.86 10.41
CA THR A 100 3.99 9.69 9.93
C THR A 100 5.04 9.78 11.04
N PRO A 101 6.31 9.40 10.78
CA PRO A 101 7.38 9.58 11.75
C PRO A 101 7.43 11.05 12.20
N ALA A 102 7.61 11.30 13.50
CA ALA A 102 7.61 12.66 14.05
C ALA A 102 8.60 13.61 13.34
N ASP A 103 9.69 13.05 12.79
CA ASP A 103 10.78 13.80 12.15
C ASP A 103 10.72 13.78 10.61
N TRP A 104 9.72 13.15 9.99
CA TRP A 104 9.58 13.00 8.53
C TRP A 104 9.71 14.33 7.77
N VAL A 105 9.06 15.39 8.27
CA VAL A 105 9.10 16.71 7.62
C VAL A 105 10.52 17.26 7.62
N SER A 106 11.26 17.06 8.72
CA SER A 106 12.64 17.51 8.85
C SER A 106 13.57 16.73 7.90
N GLU A 107 13.36 15.43 7.75
CA GLU A 107 14.12 14.58 6.81
C GLU A 107 13.90 15.01 5.35
N ILE A 108 12.64 15.26 4.95
CA ILE A 108 12.33 15.74 3.61
C ILE A 108 12.95 17.10 3.37
N LEU A 109 12.80 18.05 4.30
CA LEU A 109 13.39 19.37 4.16
C LEU A 109 14.93 19.30 4.08
N ALA A 110 15.57 18.34 4.75
CA ALA A 110 17.00 18.10 4.60
C ALA A 110 17.37 17.55 3.21
N SER A 111 16.54 16.67 2.63
CA SER A 111 16.74 16.11 1.28
C SER A 111 16.50 17.12 0.15
N VAL A 112 15.59 18.08 0.34
CA VAL A 112 15.22 19.10 -0.66
C VAL A 112 16.17 20.31 -0.62
N LYS A 113 16.87 20.54 0.50
CA LYS A 113 17.85 21.62 0.59
C LYS A 113 18.95 21.40 -0.46
N PRO A 114 19.21 22.38 -1.34
CA PRO A 114 20.27 22.25 -2.32
C PRO A 114 21.60 22.02 -1.60
N GLN A 115 22.18 20.84 -1.81
CA GLN A 115 23.55 20.58 -1.40
C GLN A 115 24.46 21.37 -2.34
N TRP A 116 25.22 22.31 -1.78
CA TRP A 116 26.29 22.98 -2.51
C TRP A 116 27.32 21.94 -2.93
N VAL A 117 27.24 21.51 -4.18
CA VAL A 117 28.28 20.71 -4.81
C VAL A 117 29.38 21.65 -5.33
N PRO A 118 30.67 21.38 -5.07
CA PRO A 118 31.78 22.25 -5.51
C PRO A 118 31.83 22.54 -7.02
N SER A 119 31.09 21.78 -7.84
CA SER A 119 30.97 21.97 -9.28
C SER A 119 29.93 23.01 -9.72
N MET A 120 29.11 23.57 -8.81
CA MET A 120 28.21 24.68 -9.14
C MET A 120 29.01 26.00 -9.15
N ARG A 121 29.67 26.28 -10.29
CA ARG A 121 30.10 27.64 -10.61
C ARG A 121 28.86 28.48 -10.88
N ALA A 122 28.53 29.38 -9.95
CA ALA A 122 27.64 30.48 -10.23
C ALA A 122 28.38 31.48 -11.13
N ASP A 123 28.50 31.19 -12.43
CA ASP A 123 28.80 32.21 -13.42
C ASP A 123 27.53 33.03 -13.62
N LEU A 124 27.20 33.89 -12.65
CA LEU A 124 26.26 34.97 -12.86
C LEU A 124 27.03 36.06 -13.61
N PRO A 125 26.67 36.40 -14.86
CA PRO A 125 27.24 37.57 -15.50
C PRO A 125 26.86 38.80 -14.67
N GLU A 126 27.88 39.54 -14.26
CA GLU A 126 27.80 40.83 -13.59
C GLU A 126 26.97 41.76 -14.49
N LEU A 127 25.72 42.03 -14.09
CA LEU A 127 24.88 43.05 -14.73
C LEU A 127 25.52 44.40 -14.41
N GLU A 128 26.34 44.90 -15.34
CA GLU A 128 26.85 46.26 -15.27
C GLU A 128 25.67 47.25 -15.14
N PRO A 129 25.72 48.21 -14.20
CA PRO A 129 24.70 49.23 -14.11
C PRO A 129 24.77 50.10 -15.37
N ALA A 130 23.69 50.12 -16.14
CA ALA A 130 23.53 51.03 -17.27
C ALA A 130 23.70 52.47 -16.77
N ALA A 131 24.84 53.08 -17.12
CA ALA A 131 25.12 54.47 -16.87
C ALA A 131 24.70 55.32 -18.09
N THR A 132 23.91 56.35 -17.80
CA THR A 132 23.57 57.56 -18.58
C THR A 132 22.28 57.50 -19.40
#